data_AF-A0A6M1S7Y5-F1
#
_entry.id   AF-A0A6M1S7Y5-F1
#
_cell.length_a   1.000
_cell.length_b   1.000
_cell.length_c   1.000
_cell.angle_alpha   90.00
_cell.angle_beta   90.00
_cell.angle_gamma   90.00
#
_symmetry.space_group_name_H-M   'P 1'
#
loop_
_entity.id
_entity.type
_entity.pdbx_description
1 polymer ?
#
loop_
_entity_poly.entity_id
_entity_poly.type
_entity_poly.pdbx_seq_one_letter_code
_entity_poly.pdbx_strand_id
1 'polypeptide(L)'
;HIETDERVESLAVAKLLAKVVDEEQPGLVILGKQAIDTDNNQTGQMLAALTNLPQGTFASEVAIDGDKVNVTREIDGGLQTVALTLPAIVTTDLRLNEPRYAKLPDIMKAKKKPL
;
A
#
# COMPACT_ATOMS: atom_id res chain seq x y z
N HIS A 1 9.17 -6.33 -14.12
CA HIS A 1 7.83 -6.46 -14.75
C HIS A 1 7.38 -7.92 -14.74
N ILE A 2 6.12 -8.21 -14.42
CA ILE A 2 5.54 -9.57 -14.41
C ILE A 2 4.35 -9.58 -15.37
N GLU A 3 4.37 -10.45 -16.39
CA GLU A 3 3.27 -10.62 -17.35
C GLU A 3 2.68 -12.03 -17.24
N THR A 4 1.36 -12.14 -17.24
CA THR A 4 0.63 -13.40 -17.27
C THR A 4 -0.75 -13.21 -17.88
N ASP A 5 -1.23 -14.23 -18.59
CA ASP A 5 -2.60 -14.31 -19.12
C ASP A 5 -3.59 -14.88 -18.09
N GLU A 6 -3.08 -15.37 -16.94
CA GLU A 6 -3.91 -15.91 -15.87
C GLU A 6 -4.59 -14.82 -15.06
N ARG A 7 -5.81 -15.10 -14.58
CA ARG A 7 -6.51 -14.21 -13.67
C ARG A 7 -5.76 -14.17 -12.33
N VAL A 8 -5.27 -12.98 -11.97
CA VAL A 8 -4.51 -12.80 -10.73
C VAL A 8 -5.45 -12.49 -9.58
N GLU A 9 -5.49 -13.38 -8.58
CA GLU A 9 -6.25 -13.18 -7.35
C GLU A 9 -5.42 -12.49 -6.25
N SER A 10 -6.09 -11.94 -5.23
CA SER A 10 -5.42 -11.18 -4.15
C SER A 10 -4.28 -11.94 -3.48
N LEU A 11 -4.42 -13.26 -3.28
CA LEU A 11 -3.36 -14.08 -2.70
C LEU A 11 -2.14 -14.21 -3.64
N ALA A 12 -2.37 -14.35 -4.95
CA ALA A 12 -1.30 -14.42 -5.92
C ALA A 12 -0.53 -13.09 -5.97
N VAL A 13 -1.25 -11.96 -6.03
CA VAL A 13 -0.65 -10.61 -5.95
C VAL A 13 0.17 -10.46 -4.66
N ALA A 14 -0.39 -10.82 -3.50
CA ALA A 14 0.29 -10.69 -2.23
C ALA A 14 1.58 -11.54 -2.16
N LYS A 15 1.59 -12.76 -2.72
CA LYS A 15 2.80 -13.60 -2.80
C LYS A 15 3.87 -12.99 -3.70
N LEU A 16 3.48 -12.43 -4.85
CA LEU A 16 4.41 -11.76 -5.75
C LEU A 16 5.00 -10.51 -5.09
N LEU A 17 4.17 -9.67 -4.48
CA LEU A 17 4.62 -8.50 -3.73
C LEU A 17 5.50 -8.85 -2.54
N ALA A 18 5.24 -9.96 -1.84
CA ALA A 18 6.08 -10.42 -0.74
C ALA A 18 7.52 -10.71 -1.21
N LYS A 19 7.70 -11.22 -2.44
CA LYS A 19 9.03 -11.39 -3.03
C LYS A 19 9.73 -10.08 -3.35
N VAL A 20 8.99 -9.10 -3.86
CA VAL A 20 9.54 -7.75 -4.08
C VAL A 20 9.92 -7.08 -2.76
N VAL A 21 9.10 -7.24 -1.70
CA VAL A 21 9.42 -6.73 -0.36
C VAL A 21 10.67 -7.40 0.22
N ASP A 22 10.83 -8.70 0.02
CA ASP A 22 12.02 -9.44 0.45
C ASP A 22 13.29 -9.01 -0.30
N GLU A 23 13.18 -8.69 -1.59
CA GLU A 23 14.31 -8.23 -2.41
C GLU A 23 14.69 -6.77 -2.15
N GLU A 24 13.70 -5.87 -2.14
CA GLU A 24 13.93 -4.42 -2.04
C GLU A 24 14.03 -3.91 -0.60
N GLN A 25 13.60 -4.72 0.38
CA GLN A 25 13.60 -4.40 1.81
C GLN A 25 13.04 -2.98 2.13
N PRO A 26 11.84 -2.62 1.63
CA PRO A 26 11.29 -1.29 1.82
C PRO A 26 10.95 -1.01 3.28
N GLY A 27 11.29 0.18 3.77
CA GLY A 27 10.89 0.62 5.11
C GLY A 27 9.38 0.82 5.28
N LEU A 28 8.64 1.08 4.20
CA LEU A 28 7.19 1.26 4.23
C LEU A 28 6.58 0.84 2.89
N VAL A 29 5.52 0.04 2.92
CA VAL A 29 4.75 -0.35 1.74
C VAL A 29 3.38 0.30 1.78
N ILE A 30 2.99 0.99 0.71
CA ILE A 30 1.70 1.67 0.60
C ILE A 30 0.89 1.02 -0.52
N LEU A 31 -0.33 0.59 -0.21
CA LEU A 31 -1.31 0.06 -1.16
C LEU A 31 -2.62 0.84 -1.04
N GLY A 32 -3.49 0.77 -2.06
CA GLY A 32 -4.88 1.20 -1.90
C GLY A 32 -5.67 0.24 -1.02
N LYS A 33 -6.73 0.72 -0.35
CA LYS A 33 -7.66 -0.13 0.43
C LYS A 33 -8.22 -1.29 -0.40
N GLN A 34 -8.79 -0.99 -1.56
CA GLN A 34 -9.45 -1.97 -2.41
C GLN A 34 -9.27 -1.59 -3.88
N ALA A 35 -9.19 -2.62 -4.73
CA ALA A 35 -9.30 -2.43 -6.17
C ALA A 35 -10.79 -2.46 -6.53
N ILE A 36 -11.24 -1.48 -7.31
CA ILE A 36 -12.65 -1.26 -7.66
C ILE A 36 -13.21 -2.28 -8.66
N ASP A 37 -12.34 -3.09 -9.27
CA ASP A 37 -12.68 -4.13 -10.23
C ASP A 37 -13.11 -5.44 -9.55
N THR A 38 -12.62 -5.69 -8.34
CA THR A 38 -12.82 -6.93 -7.57
C THR A 38 -13.43 -6.69 -6.20
N ASP A 39 -13.32 -5.49 -5.64
CA ASP A 39 -13.86 -5.07 -4.34
C ASP A 39 -13.49 -5.99 -3.15
N ASN A 40 -12.35 -6.68 -3.26
CA ASN A 40 -11.97 -7.71 -2.29
C ASN A 40 -11.43 -7.15 -0.96
N ASN A 41 -10.76 -5.99 -0.98
CA ASN A 41 -10.04 -5.43 0.18
C ASN A 41 -9.19 -6.48 0.94
N GLN A 42 -8.29 -7.19 0.22
CA GLN A 42 -7.55 -8.34 0.79
C GLN A 42 -6.03 -8.26 0.62
N THR A 43 -5.55 -7.73 -0.51
CA THR A 43 -4.13 -7.84 -0.91
C THR A 43 -3.17 -7.26 0.14
N GLY A 44 -3.47 -6.08 0.70
CA GLY A 44 -2.59 -5.44 1.70
C GLY A 44 -2.50 -6.24 3.00
N GLN A 45 -3.63 -6.76 3.49
CA GLN A 45 -3.69 -7.55 4.72
C GLN A 45 -3.02 -8.92 4.54
N MET A 46 -3.23 -9.56 3.38
CA MET A 46 -2.54 -10.81 3.02
C MET A 46 -1.03 -10.61 2.92
N LEU A 47 -0.58 -9.51 2.29
CA LEU A 47 0.83 -9.19 2.18
C LEU A 47 1.47 -9.03 3.57
N ALA A 48 0.82 -8.28 4.47
CA ALA A 48 1.31 -8.09 5.83
C ALA A 48 1.42 -9.42 6.60
N ALA A 49 0.45 -10.32 6.44
CA ALA A 49 0.50 -11.65 7.03
C ALA A 49 1.65 -12.51 6.45
N LEU A 50 1.87 -12.45 5.13
CA LEU A 50 2.93 -13.21 4.46
C LEU A 50 4.33 -12.71 4.79
N THR A 51 4.51 -11.40 5.03
CA THR A 51 5.80 -10.80 5.39
C THR A 51 5.99 -10.66 6.89
N ASN A 52 5.00 -11.03 7.70
CA ASN A 52 4.99 -10.87 9.16
C ASN A 52 5.28 -9.42 9.60
N LEU A 53 4.71 -8.45 8.88
CA LEU A 53 4.87 -7.02 9.16
C LEU A 53 3.61 -6.43 9.80
N PRO A 54 3.75 -5.43 10.70
CA PRO A 54 2.61 -4.70 11.23
C PRO A 54 1.86 -3.96 10.11
N GLN A 55 0.54 -3.83 10.27
CA GLN A 55 -0.32 -3.22 9.25
C GLN A 55 -1.21 -2.10 9.80
N GLY A 56 -1.41 -1.07 8.99
CA GLY A 56 -2.36 0.02 9.22
C GLY A 56 -3.34 0.10 8.07
N THR A 57 -4.54 -0.46 8.25
CA THR A 57 -5.56 -0.43 7.19
C THR A 57 -6.44 0.82 7.27
N PHE A 58 -7.02 1.19 6.13
CA PHE A 58 -7.97 2.31 6.01
C PHE A 58 -7.41 3.65 6.48
N ALA A 59 -6.14 3.92 6.17
CA ALA A 59 -5.45 5.12 6.63
C ALA A 59 -6.08 6.39 6.03
N SER A 60 -6.51 7.31 6.89
CA SER A 60 -6.88 8.69 6.57
C SER A 60 -5.80 9.70 6.98
N GLU A 61 -4.82 9.29 7.77
CA GLU A 61 -3.59 10.05 8.02
C GLU A 61 -2.40 9.09 8.24
N VAL A 62 -1.21 9.49 7.80
CA VAL A 62 0.04 8.75 7.98
C VAL A 62 1.13 9.73 8.38
N ALA A 63 1.68 9.57 9.59
CA ALA A 63 2.78 10.37 10.11
C ALA A 63 3.94 9.49 10.56
N ILE A 64 5.12 9.69 9.96
CA ILE A 64 6.34 8.96 10.34
C ILE A 64 6.97 9.67 11.54
N ASP A 65 7.29 8.91 12.58
CA ASP A 65 7.94 9.37 13.80
C ASP A 65 9.09 8.41 14.16
N GLY A 66 10.29 8.76 13.71
CA GLY A 66 11.50 7.96 13.92
C GLY A 66 11.41 6.56 13.31
N ASP A 67 11.41 5.54 14.19
CA ASP A 67 11.32 4.12 13.85
C ASP A 67 9.88 3.60 13.77
N LYS A 68 8.89 4.49 13.91
CA LYS A 68 7.46 4.16 13.87
C LYS A 68 6.72 4.97 12.83
N VAL A 69 5.55 4.46 12.49
CA VAL A 69 4.53 5.18 11.72
C VAL A 69 3.23 5.19 12.51
N ASN A 70 2.71 6.39 12.75
CA ASN A 70 1.40 6.63 13.32
C ASN A 70 0.38 6.68 12.17
N VAL A 71 -0.60 5.78 12.22
CA VAL A 71 -1.64 5.65 11.20
C VAL A 71 -2.99 5.95 11.85
N THR A 72 -3.64 7.02 11.43
CA THR A 72 -5.05 7.29 11.78
C THR A 72 -5.94 6.57 10.78
N ARG A 73 -6.82 5.71 11.29
CA ARG A 73 -7.63 4.78 10.52
C ARG A 73 -9.10 5.17 10.60
N GLU A 74 -9.80 5.06 9.49
CA GLU A 74 -11.25 5.07 9.45
C GLU A 74 -11.79 3.73 9.97
N ILE A 75 -12.58 3.77 11.03
CA ILE A 75 -13.31 2.64 11.60
C ILE A 75 -14.81 3.00 11.66
N ASP A 76 -15.68 2.01 11.85
CA ASP A 76 -17.13 2.24 11.83
C ASP A 76 -17.60 3.31 12.84
N GLY A 77 -16.91 3.41 13.98
CA GLY A 77 -17.21 4.38 15.05
C GLY A 77 -16.49 5.72 14.94
N GLY A 78 -15.72 5.99 13.88
CA GLY A 78 -14.94 7.21 13.71
C GLY A 78 -13.47 6.94 13.40
N LEU A 79 -12.56 7.55 14.15
CA LEU A 79 -11.11 7.46 13.89
C LEU A 79 -10.39 6.69 15.00
N GLN A 80 -9.40 5.90 14.60
CA GLN A 80 -8.49 5.20 15.51
C GLN A 80 -7.05 5.40 15.06
N THR A 81 -6.20 5.95 15.93
CA THR A 81 -4.76 6.04 15.68
C THR A 81 -4.04 4.82 16.26
N VAL A 82 -3.20 4.19 15.44
CA VAL A 82 -2.32 3.08 15.85
C VAL A 82 -0.87 3.42 15.52
N ALA A 83 0.06 3.02 16.38
CA ALA A 83 1.49 3.16 16.14
C ALA A 83 2.07 1.80 15.69
N LEU A 84 2.75 1.78 14.55
CA LEU A 84 3.36 0.59 13.97
C LEU A 84 4.88 0.77 13.93
N THR A 85 5.65 -0.23 14.32
CA THR A 85 7.10 -0.24 14.12
C THR A 85 7.42 -0.44 12.63
N LEU A 86 8.37 0.30 12.09
CA LEU A 86 8.86 0.10 10.73
C LEU A 86 9.81 -1.12 10.68
N PRO A 87 9.78 -1.94 9.62
CA PRO A 87 8.98 -1.78 8.40
C PRO A 87 7.50 -2.15 8.58
N ALA A 88 6.62 -1.46 7.84
CA ALA A 88 5.17 -1.63 7.97
C ALA A 88 4.44 -1.60 6.62
N ILE A 89 3.19 -2.09 6.63
CA ILE A 89 2.29 -2.07 5.47
C ILE A 89 1.07 -1.19 5.75
N VAL A 90 0.80 -0.23 4.88
CA VAL A 90 -0.32 0.70 5.03
C VAL A 90 -1.24 0.60 3.81
N THR A 91 -2.55 0.47 4.06
CA THR A 91 -3.56 0.61 3.00
C THR A 91 -4.29 1.92 3.14
N THR A 92 -4.39 2.71 2.08
CA THR A 92 -4.93 4.08 2.14
C THR A 92 -6.43 4.12 1.85
N ASP A 93 -7.18 4.87 2.65
CA ASP A 93 -8.56 5.25 2.34
C ASP A 93 -8.61 6.47 1.41
N LEU A 94 -9.76 6.72 0.81
CA LEU A 94 -10.00 7.89 -0.04
C LEU A 94 -9.79 9.22 0.70
N ARG A 95 -9.96 9.21 2.03
CA ARG A 95 -9.80 10.41 2.87
C ARG A 95 -8.35 10.80 3.16
N LEU A 96 -7.37 9.98 2.76
CA LEU A 96 -5.96 10.24 3.08
C LEU A 96 -5.45 11.56 2.48
N ASN A 97 -5.74 11.80 1.20
CA ASN A 97 -5.30 12.99 0.49
C ASN A 97 -6.10 13.20 -0.80
N GLU A 98 -5.86 14.33 -1.45
CA GLU A 98 -6.30 14.59 -2.82
C GLU A 98 -5.11 14.34 -3.79
N PRO A 99 -5.19 13.34 -4.69
CA PRO A 99 -4.13 13.08 -5.66
C PRO A 99 -3.90 14.27 -6.59
N ARG A 100 -2.65 14.73 -6.69
CA ARG A 100 -2.28 15.81 -7.60
C ARG A 100 -2.42 15.40 -9.07
N TYR A 101 -2.74 16.36 -9.94
CA TYR A 101 -2.63 16.17 -11.38
C TYR A 101 -1.16 16.12 -11.83
N ALA A 102 -0.85 15.19 -12.74
CA ALA A 102 0.47 15.11 -13.37
C ALA A 102 0.64 16.25 -14.38
N LYS A 103 1.75 17.00 -14.27
CA LYS A 103 2.06 18.09 -15.21
C LYS A 103 2.64 17.50 -16.50
N LEU A 104 2.36 18.12 -17.65
CA LEU A 104 2.84 17.65 -18.96
C LEU A 104 4.37 17.38 -19.01
N PRO A 105 5.25 18.21 -18.42
CA PRO A 105 6.67 17.92 -18.36
C PRO A 105 7.01 16.64 -17.59
N ASP A 106 6.27 16.33 -16.52
CA ASP A 106 6.49 15.13 -15.70
C ASP A 106 6.07 13.87 -16.47
N ILE A 107 4.98 13.96 -17.25
CA ILE A 107 4.52 12.87 -18.12
C ILE A 107 5.60 12.53 -19.17
N MET A 108 6.20 13.54 -19.80
CA MET A 108 7.26 13.33 -20.79
C MET A 108 8.52 12.74 -20.17
N LYS A 109 8.87 13.11 -18.93
CA LYS A 109 9.98 12.52 -18.19
C LYS A 109 9.69 11.07 -17.78
N ALA A 110 8.45 10.77 -17.37
CA ALA A 110 8.05 9.43 -16.95
C ALA A 110 8.25 8.38 -18.05
N LYS A 111 7.94 8.72 -19.32
CA LYS A 111 8.15 7.84 -20.48
C LYS A 111 9.62 7.42 -20.71
N LYS A 112 10.58 8.14 -20.13
CA LYS A 112 12.02 7.86 -20.28
C LYS A 112 12.61 7.12 -19.08
N LYS A 113 11.83 6.91 -18.01
CA LYS A 113 12.31 6.18 -16.83
C LYS A 113 12.40 4.69 -17.14
N PRO A 114 13.42 3.97 -16.64
CA PRO A 114 13.45 2.52 -16.70
C PRO A 114 12.20 1.90 -16.04
N LEU A 115 11.69 0.83 -16.62
CA LEU A 115 10.58 0.00 -16.12
C LEU A 115 11.05 -1.44 -15.91
#